data_AF-A0A519SHI5-F1
#
_entry.id   AF-A0A519SHI5-F1
#
_cell.length_a   1.000
_cell.length_b   1.000
_cell.length_c   1.000
_cell.angle_alpha   90.00
_cell.angle_beta   90.00
_cell.angle_gamma   90.00
#
_symmetry.space_group_name_H-M   'P 1'
#
loop_
_entity.id
_entity.type
_entity.pdbx_description
1 polymer ?
#
loop_
_entity_poly.entity_id
_entity_poly.type
_entity_poly.pdbx_seq_one_letter_code
_entity_poly.pdbx_strand_id
1 'polypeptide(L)' 'MALCATCHVEVLAGPALPEPSDDEWAMLDTLPVLHETSRLSCQIRLTPRVDGLVVRLAEIA' A
#
# COMPACT_ATOMS: atom_id res chain seq x y z
N MET A 1 -2.54 1.49 -12.50
CA MET A 1 -1.60 0.50 -13.05
C MET A 1 -0.45 0.41 -12.06
N ALA A 2 -0.22 -0.77 -11.51
CA ALA A 2 0.92 -1.07 -10.67
C ALA A 2 1.94 -1.83 -11.53
N LEU A 3 3.16 -1.29 -11.65
CA LEU A 3 4.20 -1.83 -12.53
C LEU A 3 5.51 -2.14 -11.78
N CYS A 4 5.56 -1.80 -10.49
CA CYS A 4 6.66 -2.07 -9.58
C CYS A 4 6.16 -2.00 -8.13
N ALA A 5 7.00 -2.37 -7.17
CA ALA A 5 6.70 -2.32 -5.74
C ALA A 5 7.56 -1.30 -4.95
N THR A 6 8.21 -0.35 -5.62
CA THR A 6 9.14 0.61 -4.98
C THR A 6 8.45 1.64 -4.08
N CYS A 7 7.13 1.77 -4.19
CA CYS A 7 6.31 2.69 -3.40
C CYS A 7 5.58 1.97 -2.24
N HIS A 8 6.08 0.79 -1.86
CA HIS A 8 5.55 -0.03 -0.77
C HIS A 8 5.55 0.73 0.55
N VAL A 9 4.39 0.71 1.21
CA VAL A 9 4.16 1.27 2.53
C VAL A 9 3.33 0.30 3.36
N GLU A 10 3.40 0.45 4.68
CA GLU A 10 2.54 -0.25 5.61
C GLU A 10 1.54 0.72 6.23
N VAL A 11 0.26 0.37 6.21
CA VAL A 11 -0.80 1.18 6.82
C VAL A 11 -0.83 0.91 8.32
N LEU A 12 -0.54 1.93 9.13
CA LEU A 12 -0.48 1.81 10.59
C LEU A 12 -1.81 2.16 11.26
N ALA A 13 -2.50 3.18 10.74
CA ALA A 13 -3.76 3.65 11.26
C ALA A 13 -4.51 4.45 10.20
N GLY A 14 -5.82 4.60 10.39
CA GLY A 14 -6.64 5.45 9.55
C GLY A 14 -7.94 4.80 9.11
N PRO A 15 -8.68 5.47 8.22
CA PRO A 15 -9.92 4.97 7.65
C PRO A 15 -9.67 3.76 6.74
N ALA A 16 -10.69 2.90 6.63
CA ALA A 16 -10.63 1.72 5.78
C ALA A 16 -10.37 2.11 4.31
N LEU A 17 -9.29 1.55 3.76
CA LEU A 17 -8.96 1.70 2.35
C LEU A 17 -9.71 0.65 1.51
N PRO A 18 -9.98 0.92 0.23
CA PRO A 18 -10.44 -0.11 -0.69
C PRO A 18 -9.40 -1.22 -0.79
N GLU A 19 -9.87 -2.43 -1.08
CA GLU A 19 -8.99 -3.58 -1.33
C GLU A 19 -8.00 -3.26 -2.46
N PRO A 20 -6.77 -3.82 -2.39
CA PRO A 20 -5.81 -3.69 -3.47
C PRO A 20 -6.37 -4.29 -4.76
N SER A 21 -6.08 -3.67 -5.90
CA SER A 21 -6.43 -4.25 -7.21
C SER A 21 -5.58 -5.49 -7.51
N ASP A 22 -6.01 -6.32 -8.44
CA ASP A 22 -5.24 -7.51 -8.86
C ASP A 22 -3.80 -7.16 -9.28
N ASP A 23 -3.61 -6.06 -10.04
CA ASP A 23 -2.28 -5.56 -10.40
C ASP A 23 -1.45 -5.16 -9.18
N GLU A 24 -2.09 -4.60 -8.15
CA GLU A 24 -1.41 -4.18 -6.91
C GLU A 24 -0.97 -5.40 -6.13
N TRP A 25 -1.86 -6.38 -5.99
CA TRP A 25 -1.58 -7.68 -5.36
C TRP A 25 -0.44 -8.41 -6.07
N ALA A 26 -0.47 -8.49 -7.39
CA ALA A 26 0.58 -9.14 -8.18
C ALA A 26 1.97 -8.52 -7.93
N MET A 27 2.04 -7.21 -7.69
CA MET A 27 3.30 -6.54 -7.34
C MET A 27 3.69 -6.74 -5.88
N LEU A 28 2.73 -6.68 -4.95
CA LEU A 28 2.97 -6.91 -3.53
C LEU A 28 3.50 -8.33 -3.25
N ASP A 29 3.01 -9.33 -4.01
CA ASP A 29 3.44 -10.73 -3.88
C ASP A 29 4.91 -10.95 -4.32
N THR A 30 5.52 -9.99 -5.01
CA THR A 30 6.95 -10.04 -5.37
C THR A 30 7.87 -9.63 -4.22
N LEU A 31 7.33 -9.06 -3.13
CA LEU A 31 8.12 -8.54 -2.03
C LEU A 31 8.64 -9.67 -1.11
N PRO A 32 9.89 -9.61 -0.64
CA PRO A 32 10.44 -10.59 0.28
C PRO A 32 9.77 -10.53 1.66
N VAL A 33 9.27 -9.36 2.05
CA VAL A 33 8.54 -9.13 3.30
C VAL A 33 7.21 -8.47 2.96
N LEU A 34 6.12 -9.18 3.23
CA LEU A 34 4.76 -8.71 3.00
C LEU A 34 3.95 -8.80 4.30
N HIS A 35 3.27 -7.72 4.63
CA HIS A 35 2.33 -7.64 5.74
C HIS A 35 0.90 -7.50 5.21
N GLU A 36 -0.07 -7.91 6.01
CA GLU A 36 -1.50 -7.75 5.71
C GLU A 36 -1.93 -6.28 5.56
N THR A 37 -1.16 -5.35 6.15
CA THR A 37 -1.35 -3.90 6.01
C THR A 37 -0.50 -3.27 4.91
N SER A 38 0.26 -4.07 4.14
CA SER A 38 1.08 -3.58 3.04
C SER A 38 0.21 -3.05 1.89
N ARG A 39 0.59 -1.89 1.37
CA ARG A 39 -0.04 -1.23 0.22
C ARG A 39 1.02 -0.61 -0.68
N LEU A 40 0.66 -0.41 -1.95
CA LEU A 40 1.41 0.46 -2.83
C LEU A 40 0.84 1.87 -2.72
N SER A 41 1.63 2.80 -2.15
CA SER A 41 1.16 4.18 -1.90
C SER A 41 0.65 4.87 -3.16
N CYS A 42 1.20 4.54 -4.34
CA CYS A 42 0.76 5.11 -5.62
C CYS A 42 -0.66 4.66 -6.05
N GLN A 43 -1.20 3.57 -5.48
CA GLN A 43 -2.57 3.12 -5.73
C GLN A 43 -3.59 3.71 -4.74
N ILE A 44 -3.13 4.37 -3.66
CA ILE A 44 -4.01 5.02 -2.68
C ILE A 44 -4.44 6.39 -3.24
N ARG A 45 -5.72 6.53 -3.59
CA ARG A 45 -6.26 7.81 -4.08
C ARG A 45 -6.54 8.77 -2.94
N LEU A 46 -5.93 9.95 -3.00
CA LEU A 46 -6.19 11.02 -2.05
C LEU A 46 -7.61 11.56 -2.24
N THR A 47 -8.40 11.46 -1.18
CA THR A 47 -9.76 11.98 -1.05
C THR A 47 -9.96 12.42 0.41
N PRO A 48 -10.99 13.20 0.75
CA PRO A 48 -11.29 13.51 2.15
C PRO A 48 -11.52 12.25 3.02
N ARG A 49 -11.81 11.09 2.42
CA ARG A 49 -12.01 9.83 3.13
C ARG A 49 -10.72 9.19 3.64
N VAL A 50 -9.55 9.68 3.24
CA VAL A 50 -8.25 9.18 3.73
C VAL A 50 -7.61 10.12 4.75
N ASP A 51 -8.37 11.08 5.28
CA ASP A 51 -7.90 11.94 6.36
C ASP A 51 -7.54 11.11 7.61
N GLY A 52 -6.41 11.43 8.24
CA GLY A 52 -5.86 10.66 9.34
C GLY A 52 -5.18 9.34 8.97
N LEU A 53 -4.96 9.06 7.68
CA LEU A 53 -4.16 7.91 7.25
C LEU A 53 -2.70 8.06 7.72
N VAL A 54 -2.22 7.10 8.50
CA VAL A 54 -0.83 7.00 8.96
C VAL A 54 -0.19 5.81 8.27
N VAL A 55 0.91 6.07 7.56
CA VAL A 55 1.69 5.04 6.87
C VAL A 55 3.14 5.05 7.33
N ARG A 56 3.76 3.88 7.30
CA ARG A 56 5.21 3.70 7.42
C ARG A 56 5.78 3.39 6.05
N LEU A 57 6.90 4.03 5.70
CA LEU A 57 7.70 3.62 4.55
C LEU A 57 8.28 2.24 4.85
N ALA A 58 8.00 1.27 3.99
CA ALA A 58 8.56 -0.06 4.16
C ALA A 58 10.08 -0.01 3.89
N GLU A 59 10.85 -0.71 4.71
CA GLU A 59 12.28 -0.85 4.48
C GLU A 59 12.50 -1.78 3.29
N ILE A 60 13.22 -1.29 2.29
CA ILE A 60 13.67 -2.11 1.16
C ILE A 60 14.91 -2.87 1.66
N ALA A 61 14.73 -4.14 2.02
CA ALA A 61 15.84 -5.07 2.21
C ALA A 61 16.38 -5.55 0.86
#